data_AF-A0A1H5TKJ4-F1
#
_entry.id   AF-A0A1H5TKJ4-F1
#
_cell.length_a   1.000
_cell.length_b   1.000
_cell.length_c   1.000
_cell.angle_alpha   90.00
_cell.angle_beta   90.00
_cell.angle_gamma   90.00
#
_symmetry.space_group_name_H-M   'P 1'
#
loop_
_entity.id
_entity.type
_entity.pdbx_description
1 polymer ?
#
loop_
_entity_poly.entity_id
_entity_poly.type
_entity_poly.pdbx_seq_one_letter_code
_entity_poly.pdbx_strand_id
1 'polypeptide(L)'
;MAKKGQTFRRYSLELKLEVARLVNEEHMSIREVATRLNIQNKSQVQVWAARAKQGMSLEPATSKQGRLRTKFSSMEEEIAYLRAEIEYLKKQYPNLHKE
;
A
#
# COMPACT_ATOMS: atom_id res chain seq x y z
N MET A 1 13.63 10.24 -1.53
CA MET A 1 14.01 9.13 -0.62
C MET A 1 13.72 9.55 0.82
N ALA A 2 13.18 8.65 1.66
CA ALA A 2 12.99 8.94 3.08
C ALA A 2 14.36 9.00 3.78
N LYS A 3 14.56 9.96 4.68
CA LYS A 3 15.82 10.11 5.43
C LYS A 3 15.78 9.22 6.68
N LYS A 4 16.93 8.67 7.08
CA LYS A 4 17.06 7.91 8.34
C LYS A 4 16.63 8.82 9.51
N GLY A 5 15.69 8.33 10.34
CA GLY A 5 15.10 9.09 11.45
C GLY A 5 13.88 9.95 11.09
N GLN A 6 13.43 9.97 9.83
CA GLN A 6 12.21 10.69 9.45
C GLN A 6 10.98 10.02 10.07
N THR A 7 10.27 10.76 10.91
CA THR A 7 8.97 10.35 11.44
C THR A 7 7.86 10.84 10.51
N PHE A 8 6.86 9.99 10.28
CA PHE A 8 5.67 10.34 9.50
C PHE A 8 4.49 10.51 10.46
N ARG A 9 3.83 11.66 10.41
CA ARG A 9 2.57 11.87 11.14
C ARG A 9 1.52 10.90 10.61
N ARG A 10 0.90 10.16 11.52
CA ARG A 10 -0.25 9.30 11.23
C ARG A 10 -1.51 10.04 11.63
N TYR A 11 -2.46 10.09 10.72
CA TYR A 11 -3.77 10.66 10.94
C TYR A 11 -4.79 9.52 11.05
N SER A 12 -5.70 9.62 12.02
CA SER A 12 -6.79 8.67 12.20
C SER A 12 -7.74 8.69 11.01
N LEU A 13 -8.47 7.60 10.79
CA LEU A 13 -9.49 7.53 9.74
C LEU A 13 -10.57 8.60 9.94
N GLU A 14 -11.02 8.80 11.17
CA GLU A 14 -12.01 9.83 11.54
C GLU A 14 -11.59 11.21 11.05
N LEU A 15 -10.33 11.61 11.28
CA LEU A 15 -9.83 12.90 10.84
C LEU A 15 -9.82 13.03 9.31
N LYS A 16 -9.47 11.95 8.59
CA LYS A 16 -9.50 11.96 7.12
C LYS A 16 -10.93 12.07 6.57
N LEU A 17 -11.90 11.43 7.24
CA LEU A 17 -13.31 11.53 6.89
C LEU A 17 -13.86 12.94 7.13
N GLU A 18 -13.52 13.53 8.28
CA GLU A 18 -13.88 14.91 8.59
C GLU A 18 -13.31 15.89 7.55
N VAL A 19 -12.05 15.73 7.17
CA VAL A 19 -11.45 16.51 6.07
C VAL A 19 -12.28 16.40 4.78
N ALA A 20 -12.65 15.17 4.39
CA ALA A 20 -13.42 14.95 3.18
C ALA A 20 -14.80 15.61 3.24
N ARG A 21 -15.47 15.53 4.40
CA ARG A 21 -16.76 16.17 4.67
C ARG A 21 -16.67 17.68 4.49
N LEU A 22 -15.72 18.32 5.18
CA LEU A 22 -15.53 19.77 5.16
C LEU A 22 -15.20 20.31 3.75
N VAL A 23 -14.47 19.56 2.93
CA VAL A 23 -14.13 19.99 1.56
C VAL A 23 -15.26 19.71 0.57
N ASN A 24 -15.91 18.55 0.65
CA ASN A 24 -16.89 18.13 -0.35
C ASN A 24 -18.32 18.60 -0.06
N GLU A 25 -18.72 18.67 1.22
CA GLU A 25 -20.06 19.09 1.65
C GLU A 25 -20.10 20.59 1.98
N GLU A 26 -19.15 21.07 2.80
CA GLU A 26 -19.11 22.49 3.21
C GLU A 26 -18.36 23.39 2.23
N HIS A 27 -17.79 22.82 1.15
CA HIS A 27 -17.03 23.53 0.11
C HIS A 27 -15.90 24.42 0.66
N MET A 28 -15.37 24.09 1.85
CA MET A 28 -14.28 24.87 2.44
C MET A 28 -12.98 24.72 1.66
N SER A 29 -12.16 25.76 1.72
CA SER A 29 -10.87 25.73 1.03
C SER A 29 -9.91 24.72 1.67
N ILE A 30 -9.12 24.04 0.84
CA ILE A 30 -8.11 23.06 1.29
C ILE A 30 -7.16 23.67 2.34
N ARG A 31 -6.80 24.95 2.18
CA ARG A 31 -5.92 25.67 3.10
C ARG A 31 -6.59 25.89 4.46
N GLU A 32 -7.85 26.28 4.46
CA GLU A 32 -8.62 26.54 5.68
C GLU A 32 -8.85 25.25 6.48
N VAL A 33 -9.21 24.16 5.80
CA VAL A 33 -9.35 22.83 6.42
C VAL A 33 -8.02 22.35 7.01
N ALA A 34 -6.90 22.55 6.29
CA ALA A 34 -5.59 22.17 6.79
C ALA A 34 -5.20 22.94 8.06
N THR A 35 -5.47 24.24 8.11
CA THR A 35 -5.22 25.09 9.29
C THR A 35 -6.12 24.67 10.45
N ARG A 36 -7.42 24.47 10.21
CA ARG A 36 -8.42 24.14 11.23
C ARG A 36 -8.14 22.78 11.90
N LEU A 37 -7.71 21.79 11.12
CA LEU A 37 -7.40 20.43 11.62
C LEU A 37 -5.91 20.22 11.93
N ASN A 38 -5.11 21.28 11.91
CA ASN A 38 -3.67 21.25 12.17
C ASN A 38 -2.91 20.21 11.32
N ILE A 39 -3.29 20.10 10.05
CA ILE A 39 -2.68 19.20 9.08
C ILE A 39 -1.51 19.92 8.44
N GLN A 40 -0.32 19.35 8.61
CA GLN A 40 0.92 19.98 8.17
C GLN A 40 1.00 20.09 6.64
N ASN A 41 0.44 19.13 5.91
CA ASN A 41 0.54 19.06 4.46
C ASN A 41 -0.84 19.17 3.80
N LYS A 42 -1.11 20.35 3.20
CA LYS A 42 -2.34 20.62 2.43
C LYS A 42 -2.58 19.65 1.26
N SER A 43 -1.53 19.06 0.69
CA SER A 43 -1.69 18.08 -0.40
C SER A 43 -2.33 16.79 0.10
N GLN A 44 -2.17 16.44 1.39
CA GLN A 44 -2.87 15.30 1.98
C GLN A 44 -4.38 15.56 2.05
N VAL A 45 -4.78 16.77 2.44
CA VAL A 45 -6.17 17.22 2.46
C VAL A 45 -6.81 17.11 1.08
N GLN A 46 -6.11 17.60 0.05
CA GLN A 46 -6.55 17.48 -1.35
C GLN A 46 -6.76 16.02 -1.77
N VAL A 47 -5.80 15.15 -1.46
CA VAL A 47 -5.87 13.72 -1.82
C VAL A 47 -7.02 13.02 -1.11
N TRP A 48 -7.25 13.30 0.18
CA TRP A 48 -8.36 12.68 0.93
C TRP A 48 -9.72 13.13 0.41
N ALA A 49 -9.90 14.43 0.14
CA ALA A 49 -11.13 14.94 -0.44
C ALA A 49 -11.42 14.31 -1.81
N ALA A 50 -10.40 14.22 -2.68
CA ALA A 50 -10.53 13.60 -3.99
C ALA A 50 -10.86 12.10 -3.91
N ARG A 51 -10.19 11.35 -3.03
CA ARG A 51 -10.45 9.92 -2.82
C ARG A 51 -11.85 9.67 -2.29
N ALA A 52 -12.30 10.46 -1.32
CA ALA A 52 -13.65 10.35 -0.78
C ALA A 52 -14.72 10.64 -1.86
N LYS A 53 -14.49 11.66 -2.71
CA LYS A 53 -15.39 11.96 -3.84
C LYS A 53 -15.44 10.82 -4.87
N GLN A 54 -14.37 10.06 -5.02
CA GLN A 54 -14.29 8.89 -5.90
C GLN A 54 -14.76 7.59 -5.23
N GLY A 55 -15.20 7.61 -3.97
CA GLY A 55 -15.58 6.41 -3.23
C GLY A 55 -14.40 5.48 -2.91
N MET A 56 -13.17 5.97 -2.97
CA MET A 56 -11.96 5.19 -2.67
C MET A 56 -11.69 5.15 -1.15
N SER A 57 -11.09 4.06 -0.69
CA SER A 57 -10.68 3.92 0.72
C SER A 57 -9.62 4.95 1.12
N LEU A 58 -9.82 5.56 2.29
CA LEU A 58 -8.88 6.49 2.92
C LEU A 58 -7.85 5.77 3.82
N GLU A 59 -8.07 4.48 4.06
CA GLU A 59 -7.12 3.65 4.78
C GLU A 59 -5.95 3.25 3.87
N PRO A 60 -4.74 3.11 4.45
CA PRO A 60 -3.61 2.60 3.68
C PRO A 60 -3.99 1.23 3.12
N ALA A 61 -3.75 1.02 1.83
CA ALA A 61 -3.86 -0.31 1.24
C ALA A 61 -2.95 -1.24 2.05
N THR A 62 -3.55 -2.16 2.80
CA THR A 62 -2.84 -3.10 3.66
C THR A 62 -2.08 -4.16 2.85
N SER A 63 -2.24 -4.18 1.53
CA SER A 63 -1.45 -5.00 0.64
C SER A 63 -0.04 -4.43 0.48
N LYS A 64 0.81 -4.67 1.48
CA LYS A 64 2.16 -5.11 1.17
C LYS A 64 2.04 -6.48 0.50
N GLN A 65 1.58 -6.52 -0.75
CA GLN A 65 1.85 -7.63 -1.64
C GLN A 65 3.35 -7.54 -1.96
N GLY A 66 4.16 -7.98 -1.00
CA GLY A 66 5.46 -8.57 -1.32
C GLY A 66 5.23 -9.84 -2.13
N ARG A 67 6.30 -10.62 -2.37
CA ARG A 67 6.22 -11.95 -2.98
C ARG A 67 5.03 -12.69 -2.35
N LEU A 68 4.03 -13.02 -3.16
CA LEU A 68 2.94 -13.91 -2.77
C LEU A 68 3.61 -15.15 -2.16
N ARG A 69 3.51 -15.32 -0.84
CA ARG A 69 3.94 -16.58 -0.23
C ARG A 69 2.97 -17.60 -0.76
N THR A 70 3.44 -18.48 -1.63
CA THR A 70 2.69 -19.67 -2.02
C THR A 70 2.32 -20.38 -0.72
N LYS A 71 1.02 -20.50 -0.46
CA LYS A 71 0.52 -21.32 0.64
C LYS A 71 0.12 -22.64 -0.01
N PHE A 72 0.93 -23.67 0.17
CA PHE A 72 0.57 -25.02 -0.21
C PHE A 72 -0.44 -25.57 0.79
N SER A 73 -1.45 -26.27 0.28
CA SER A 73 -2.49 -26.89 1.11
C SER A 73 -2.10 -28.29 1.59
N SER A 74 -1.05 -28.88 0.99
CA SER A 74 -0.47 -30.19 1.32
C SER A 74 1.03 -30.21 1.06
N MET A 75 1.74 -31.11 1.75
CA MET A 75 3.19 -31.34 1.56
C MET A 75 3.51 -31.92 0.17
N GLU A 76 2.60 -32.69 -0.41
CA GLU A 76 2.76 -33.22 -1.77
C GLU A 76 2.75 -32.12 -2.83
N GLU A 77 1.91 -31.10 -2.62
CA GLU A 77 1.81 -29.93 -3.50
C GLU A 77 3.10 -29.09 -3.44
N GLU A 78 3.67 -28.93 -2.25
CA GLU A 78 4.96 -28.28 -2.05
C GLU A 78 6.10 -29.05 -2.74
N ILE A 79 6.13 -30.38 -2.61
CA ILE A 79 7.14 -31.23 -3.27
C ILE A 79 7.03 -31.13 -4.79
N ALA A 80 5.81 -31.17 -5.33
CA ALA A 80 5.57 -31.04 -6.77
C ALA A 80 6.04 -29.67 -7.29
N TYR A 81 5.72 -28.60 -6.57
CA TYR A 81 6.14 -27.25 -6.90
C TYR A 81 7.67 -27.11 -6.89
N LEU A 82 8.35 -27.59 -5.84
CA LEU A 82 9.81 -27.51 -5.73
C LEU A 82 10.51 -28.33 -6.83
N ARG A 83 9.97 -29.51 -7.19
CA ARG A 83 10.50 -30.31 -8.31
C ARG A 83 10.37 -29.59 -9.63
N ALA A 84 9.23 -28.99 -9.91
CA ALA A 84 9.00 -28.22 -11.13
C ALA A 84 9.92 -27.00 -11.22
N GLU A 85 10.14 -26.29 -10.11
CA GLU A 85 11.08 -25.15 -10.06
C GLU A 85 12.53 -25.61 -10.31
N ILE A 86 12.95 -26.71 -9.69
CA ILE A 86 14.29 -27.30 -9.92
C ILE A 86 14.46 -27.69 -11.39
N GLU A 87 13.46 -28.33 -11.99
CA GLU A 87 13.48 -28.74 -13.39
C GLU A 87 13.56 -27.52 -14.33
N TYR A 88 12.77 -26.49 -14.05
CA TYR A 88 12.81 -25.23 -14.78
C TYR A 88 14.20 -24.60 -14.72
N LEU A 89 14.79 -24.49 -13.52
CA LEU A 89 16.14 -23.94 -13.33
C LEU A 89 17.22 -24.79 -14.02
N LYS A 90 17.09 -26.12 -13.98
CA LYS A 90 17.95 -27.05 -14.72
C LYS A 90 17.92 -26.79 -16.22
N LYS A 91 16.74 -26.55 -16.78
CA LYS A 91 16.55 -26.23 -18.18
C LYS A 91 17.12 -24.86 -18.56
N GLN A 92 16.98 -23.86 -17.70
CA GLN A 92 17.50 -22.51 -17.96
C GLN A 92 19.03 -22.42 -17.83
N TYR A 93 19.63 -23.19 -16.92
CA TYR A 93 21.05 -23.14 -16.62
C TYR A 93 21.72 -24.52 -16.80
N PRO A 94 21.78 -25.05 -18.03
CA PRO A 94 22.42 -26.35 -18.29
C PRO A 94 23.94 -26.32 -18.02
N ASN A 95 24.54 -25.13 -17.99
CA ASN A 95 25.95 -24.89 -17.68
C ASN A 95 26.30 -24.97 -16.19
N LEU A 96 25.33 -24.83 -15.28
CA LEU A 96 25.56 -24.93 -13.82
C LEU A 96 25.55 -26.38 -13.31
N HIS A 97 25.15 -27.35 -14.15
CA HIS A 97 24.95 -28.75 -13.76
C HIS A 97 26.09 -29.68 -14.23
N LYS A 98 27.24 -29.13 -14.62
CA LYS A 98 28.43 -29.90 -14.96
C LYS A 98 29.32 -30.03 -13.72
N GLU A 99 29.23 -31.18 -13.06
CA GLU A 99 30.33 -31.71 -12.22
C GLU A 99 31.33 -32.46 -13.10
#